data_AF-A0AAD7F722-F1
#
_entry.id   AF-A0AAD7F722-F1
#
_cell.length_a   1.000
_cell.length_b   1.000
_cell.length_c   1.000
_cell.angle_alpha   90.00
_cell.angle_beta   90.00
_cell.angle_gamma   90.00
#
_symmetry.space_group_name_H-M   'P 1'
#
loop_
_entity.id
_entity.type
_entity.pdbx_description
1 polymer ?
#
loop_
_entity_poly.entity_id
_entity_poly.type
_entity_poly.pdbx_seq_one_letter_code
_entity_poly.pdbx_strand_id
1 'polypeptide(L)'
;MTLWLERKEKIFRHEKYIHWRLDGCPAPPTIKPLSPGIVYERRLKMTKHPTLKAVKISALIADYGAHSFRDALARFIVQFNNPTLTRAQIETQSGSVALHFNRVPVYHRIKFITEDPYTAGGPEDSVVDSIHVQPAKAARSGKELPGRFDTALVNDGSGGLTGVGGYRVGQVRVVFSLKPHHTQGLFVHGVSPPQHLAYVEWFSSFTPQPEPNHLMYKVKRSLKDGDRMASIVPVANIRRSVHLLPKFGPVAPLHWTSANVLEECPTFFVNCFSDRHIYTTLY
;
A
#
# COMPACT_ATOMS: atom_id res chain seq x y z
N MET A 1 -1.48 -24.63 -16.14
CA MET A 1 -0.87 -23.31 -15.85
C MET A 1 0.54 -23.43 -15.26
N THR A 2 0.83 -24.45 -14.44
CA THR A 2 2.15 -24.75 -13.86
C THR A 2 3.20 -25.22 -14.88
N LEU A 3 2.81 -26.01 -15.88
CA LEU A 3 3.69 -26.52 -16.94
C LEU A 3 4.41 -25.42 -17.75
N TRP A 4 3.75 -24.29 -17.99
CA TRP A 4 4.36 -23.16 -18.68
C TRP A 4 5.42 -22.48 -17.81
N LEU A 5 5.13 -22.32 -16.52
CA LEU A 5 6.06 -21.73 -15.54
C LEU A 5 7.32 -22.60 -15.43
N GLU A 6 7.14 -23.91 -15.33
CA GLU A 6 8.23 -24.88 -15.25
C GLU A 6 9.11 -24.87 -16.51
N ARG A 7 8.50 -24.81 -17.70
CA ARG A 7 9.24 -24.69 -18.97
C ARG A 7 10.02 -23.39 -19.04
N LYS A 8 9.43 -22.27 -18.59
CA LYS A 8 10.09 -20.97 -18.55
C LYS A 8 11.28 -20.97 -17.60
N GLU A 9 11.13 -21.56 -16.41
CA GLU A 9 12.24 -21.72 -15.46
C GLU A 9 13.36 -22.60 -16.01
N LYS A 10 13.02 -23.71 -16.69
CA LYS A 10 14.00 -24.58 -17.35
C LYS A 10 14.78 -23.84 -18.43
N ILE A 11 14.11 -23.03 -19.26
CA ILE A 11 14.76 -22.21 -20.29
C ILE A 11 15.71 -21.20 -19.65
N PHE A 12 15.28 -20.45 -18.62
CA PHE A 12 16.16 -19.49 -17.95
C PHE A 12 17.35 -20.14 -17.26
N ARG A 13 17.16 -21.32 -16.64
CA ARG A 13 18.28 -22.08 -16.06
C ARG A 13 19.28 -22.52 -17.12
N HIS A 14 18.78 -22.96 -18.28
CA HIS A 14 19.64 -23.39 -19.39
C HIS A 14 20.40 -22.21 -20.01
N GLU A 15 19.74 -21.07 -20.21
CA GLU A 15 20.36 -19.82 -20.67
C GLU A 15 21.48 -19.38 -19.72
N LYS A 16 21.21 -19.34 -18.41
CA LYS A 16 22.24 -19.05 -17.39
C LYS A 16 23.40 -20.04 -17.42
N TYR A 17 23.13 -21.32 -17.64
CA TYR A 17 24.17 -22.35 -17.78
C TYR A 17 25.04 -22.13 -19.02
N ILE A 18 24.43 -21.78 -20.16
CA ILE A 18 25.18 -21.46 -21.39
C ILE A 18 26.09 -20.25 -21.14
N HIS A 19 25.58 -19.18 -20.55
CA HIS A 19 26.38 -18.00 -20.21
C HIS A 19 27.54 -18.36 -19.28
N TRP A 20 27.29 -19.11 -18.20
CA TRP A 20 28.33 -19.59 -17.29
C TRP A 20 29.41 -20.43 -18.02
N ARG A 21 29.03 -21.26 -18.99
CA ARG A 21 29.98 -22.03 -19.82
C ARG A 21 30.80 -21.11 -20.73
N LEU A 22 30.17 -20.13 -21.37
CA LEU A 22 30.82 -19.17 -22.26
C LEU A 22 31.79 -18.24 -21.51
N ASP A 23 31.47 -17.91 -20.26
CA ASP A 23 32.30 -17.08 -19.38
C ASP A 23 33.51 -17.82 -18.78
N GLY A 24 33.79 -19.05 -19.25
CA GLY A 24 34.95 -19.83 -18.82
C GLY A 24 34.73 -20.64 -17.54
N CYS A 25 33.48 -20.99 -17.24
CA CYS A 25 33.11 -21.74 -16.03
C CYS A 25 33.67 -21.11 -14.75
N PRO A 26 33.45 -19.80 -14.53
CA PRO A 26 33.96 -19.14 -13.34
C PRO A 26 33.45 -19.89 -12.10
N ALA A 27 34.31 -20.04 -11.09
CA ALA A 27 33.88 -20.63 -9.84
C ALA A 27 32.59 -19.92 -9.40
N PRO A 28 31.52 -20.66 -9.05
CA PRO A 28 30.30 -20.01 -8.59
C PRO A 28 30.68 -19.06 -7.47
N PRO A 29 30.18 -17.81 -7.48
CA PRO A 29 30.50 -16.86 -6.43
C PRO A 29 30.23 -17.55 -5.10
N THR A 30 31.14 -17.42 -4.14
CA THR A 30 30.93 -17.94 -2.81
C THR A 30 29.74 -17.21 -2.23
N ILE A 31 28.54 -17.76 -2.43
CA ILE A 31 27.33 -17.30 -1.79
C ILE A 31 27.57 -17.64 -0.32
N LYS A 32 28.03 -16.65 0.46
CA LYS A 32 27.93 -16.76 1.91
C LYS A 32 26.47 -17.11 2.15
N PRO A 33 26.15 -18.28 2.75
CA PRO A 33 24.77 -18.59 3.05
C PRO A 33 24.21 -17.38 3.78
N LEU A 34 23.08 -16.86 3.29
CA LEU A 34 22.37 -15.78 3.95
C LEU A 34 22.37 -16.12 5.44
N SER A 35 22.94 -15.25 6.28
CA SER A 35 22.72 -15.37 7.71
C SER A 35 21.21 -15.52 7.87
N PRO A 36 20.70 -16.59 8.48
CA PRO A 36 19.26 -16.79 8.67
C PRO A 36 18.73 -15.65 9.55
N GLY A 37 18.44 -14.50 8.96
CA GLY A 37 18.30 -13.25 9.73
C GLY A 37 17.98 -12.04 8.87
N ILE A 38 18.59 -11.95 7.68
CA ILE A 38 18.61 -10.69 6.93
C ILE A 38 17.26 -10.45 6.24
N VAL A 39 16.47 -9.54 6.82
CA VAL A 39 15.34 -8.89 6.14
C VAL A 39 15.92 -7.69 5.41
N TYR A 40 15.99 -7.77 4.08
CA TYR A 40 16.46 -6.64 3.29
C TYR A 40 15.49 -5.47 3.37
N GLU A 41 16.06 -4.27 3.30
CA GLU A 41 15.28 -3.05 3.22
C GLU A 41 14.41 -3.04 1.96
N ARG A 42 13.14 -2.72 2.15
CA ARG A 42 12.18 -2.51 1.06
C ARG A 42 12.22 -1.05 0.65
N ARG A 43 12.63 -0.78 -0.60
CA ARG A 43 12.59 0.56 -1.18
C ARG A 43 11.31 0.77 -1.97
N LEU A 44 10.68 1.92 -1.79
CA LEU A 44 9.51 2.34 -2.57
C LEU A 44 9.91 2.62 -4.02
N LYS A 45 9.19 2.02 -4.99
CA LYS A 45 9.36 2.26 -6.43
C LYS A 45 8.01 2.58 -7.09
N MET A 46 7.81 3.85 -7.41
CA MET A 46 6.63 4.32 -8.14
C MET A 46 6.88 4.33 -9.65
N THR A 47 5.81 4.21 -10.44
CA THR A 47 5.91 4.41 -11.89
C THR A 47 6.13 5.89 -12.20
N LYS A 48 6.98 6.19 -13.19
CA LYS A 48 7.26 7.57 -13.62
C LYS A 48 6.00 8.33 -14.06
N HIS A 49 5.05 7.61 -14.65
CA HIS A 49 3.82 8.17 -15.17
C HIS A 49 2.59 7.59 -14.46
N PRO A 50 1.54 8.40 -14.26
CA PRO A 50 0.26 7.95 -13.73
C PRO A 50 -0.40 6.97 -14.71
N THR A 51 -1.14 6.00 -14.18
CA THR A 51 -1.95 5.09 -14.99
C THR A 51 -3.06 5.86 -15.70
N LEU A 52 -3.67 6.84 -15.02
CA LEU A 52 -4.66 7.75 -15.58
C LEU A 52 -4.21 9.19 -15.35
N LYS A 53 -4.02 9.97 -16.43
CA LYS A 53 -3.42 11.32 -16.36
C LYS A 53 -4.31 12.38 -15.70
N ALA A 54 -5.63 12.19 -15.72
CA ALA A 54 -6.59 13.18 -15.21
C ALA A 54 -7.96 12.56 -14.86
N VAL A 55 -8.09 12.09 -13.63
CA VAL A 55 -9.34 11.52 -13.09
C VAL A 55 -10.13 12.60 -12.34
N LYS A 56 -11.43 12.74 -12.63
CA LYS A 56 -12.29 13.71 -11.92
C LYS A 56 -12.45 13.30 -10.45
N ILE A 57 -12.54 14.26 -9.53
CA ILE A 57 -12.84 13.99 -8.11
C ILE A 57 -14.18 13.25 -7.97
N SER A 58 -15.19 13.58 -8.76
CA SER A 58 -16.46 12.84 -8.76
C SER A 58 -16.32 11.36 -9.13
N ALA A 59 -15.38 11.02 -10.03
CA ALA A 59 -15.07 9.64 -10.36
C ALA A 59 -14.27 8.94 -9.24
N LEU A 60 -13.45 9.67 -8.48
CA LEU A 60 -12.80 9.11 -7.27
C LEU A 60 -13.86 8.72 -6.22
N ILE A 61 -14.90 9.52 -6.07
CA ILE A 61 -16.02 9.23 -5.18
C ILE A 61 -16.78 8.00 -5.68
N ALA A 62 -17.24 8.01 -6.93
CA ALA A 62 -18.10 6.96 -7.47
C ALA A 62 -17.36 5.61 -7.68
N ASP A 63 -16.20 5.63 -8.31
CA ASP A 63 -15.54 4.39 -8.77
C ASP A 63 -14.53 3.85 -7.76
N TYR A 64 -13.95 4.74 -6.94
CA TYR A 64 -12.95 4.38 -5.94
C TYR A 64 -13.51 4.44 -4.51
N GLY A 65 -14.74 4.89 -4.28
CA GLY A 65 -15.34 5.02 -2.95
C GLY A 65 -14.67 6.09 -2.06
N ALA A 66 -13.90 7.01 -2.64
CA ALA A 66 -13.19 8.04 -1.88
C ALA A 66 -14.12 9.21 -1.52
N HIS A 67 -15.17 8.96 -0.74
CA HIS A 67 -16.26 9.91 -0.48
C HIS A 67 -15.77 11.22 0.14
N SER A 68 -14.87 11.13 1.13
CA SER A 68 -14.31 12.31 1.83
C SER A 68 -13.01 12.82 1.20
N PHE A 69 -12.77 12.61 -0.10
CA PHE A 69 -11.48 12.94 -0.75
C PHE A 69 -11.11 14.42 -0.58
N ARG A 70 -12.05 15.34 -0.81
CA ARG A 70 -11.81 16.79 -0.70
C ARG A 70 -11.44 17.17 0.73
N ASP A 71 -12.22 16.73 1.70
CA ASP A 71 -11.99 17.08 3.11
C ASP A 71 -10.70 16.45 3.62
N ALA A 72 -10.39 15.22 3.22
CA ALA A 72 -9.13 14.56 3.56
C ALA A 72 -7.92 15.31 2.97
N LEU A 73 -8.05 15.87 1.77
CA LEU A 73 -6.99 16.66 1.14
C LEU A 73 -6.81 18.02 1.80
N ALA A 74 -7.91 18.70 2.13
CA ALA A 74 -7.88 19.94 2.88
C ALA A 74 -7.19 19.75 4.25
N ARG A 75 -7.58 18.73 5.02
CA ARG A 75 -6.94 18.39 6.30
C ARG A 75 -5.45 18.08 6.13
N PHE A 76 -5.08 17.32 5.12
CA PHE A 76 -3.67 17.02 4.82
C PHE A 76 -2.87 18.29 4.53
N ILE A 77 -3.40 19.20 3.70
CA ILE A 77 -2.74 20.47 3.36
C ILE A 77 -2.54 21.33 4.62
N VAL A 78 -3.58 21.50 5.44
CA VAL A 78 -3.50 22.27 6.69
C VAL A 78 -2.46 21.68 7.64
N GLN A 79 -2.50 20.36 7.85
CA GLN A 79 -1.56 19.67 8.73
C GLN A 79 -0.13 19.74 8.20
N PHE A 80 0.07 19.62 6.89
CA PHE A 80 1.39 19.71 6.27
C PHE A 80 1.99 21.10 6.45
N ASN A 81 1.18 22.15 6.27
CA ASN A 81 1.62 23.52 6.44
C ASN A 81 1.86 23.90 7.90
N ASN A 82 1.12 23.28 8.84
CA ASN A 82 1.19 23.57 10.27
C ASN A 82 1.22 22.28 11.10
N PRO A 83 2.39 21.62 11.23
CA PRO A 83 2.50 20.31 11.88
C PRO A 83 2.14 20.29 13.37
N THR A 84 2.17 21.44 14.03
CA THR A 84 1.90 21.57 15.48
C THR A 84 0.41 21.74 15.81
N LEU A 85 -0.46 21.87 14.81
CA LEU A 85 -1.90 22.05 15.06
C LEU A 85 -2.53 20.80 15.66
N THR A 86 -3.45 21.03 16.59
CA THR A 86 -4.31 19.99 17.13
C THR A 86 -5.33 19.53 16.10
N ARG A 87 -5.87 18.32 16.29
CA ARG A 87 -6.89 17.75 15.38
C ARG A 87 -8.14 18.64 15.23
N ALA A 88 -8.57 19.28 16.32
CA ALA A 88 -9.73 20.20 16.28
C ALA A 88 -9.42 21.45 15.45
N GLN A 89 -8.22 22.03 15.61
CA GLN A 89 -7.79 23.18 14.80
C GLN A 89 -7.67 22.84 13.32
N ILE A 90 -7.14 21.64 13.00
CA ILE A 90 -7.05 21.16 11.61
C ILE A 90 -8.46 21.06 11.01
N GLU A 91 -9.43 20.51 11.74
CA GLU A 91 -10.81 20.39 11.26
C GLU A 91 -11.40 21.77 10.93
N THR A 92 -11.31 22.72 11.86
CA THR A 92 -11.82 24.08 11.67
C THR A 92 -11.16 24.78 10.48
N GLN A 93 -9.82 24.70 10.36
CA GLN A 93 -9.09 25.35 9.27
C GLN A 93 -9.28 24.65 7.92
N SER A 94 -9.55 23.34 7.90
CA SER A 94 -9.76 22.61 6.65
C SER A 94 -10.99 23.11 5.86
N GLY A 95 -11.99 23.66 6.55
CA GLY A 95 -13.18 24.23 5.92
C GLY A 95 -12.93 25.46 5.05
N SER A 96 -11.81 26.17 5.23
CA SER A 96 -11.45 27.35 4.42
C SER A 96 -10.51 27.04 3.26
N VAL A 97 -10.07 25.79 3.09
CA VAL A 97 -9.16 25.40 2.00
C VAL A 97 -9.89 25.31 0.67
N ALA A 98 -9.64 26.28 -0.23
CA ALA A 98 -10.21 26.29 -1.56
C ALA A 98 -9.38 25.45 -2.56
N LEU A 99 -9.91 24.27 -2.93
CA LEU A 99 -9.31 23.38 -3.93
C LEU A 99 -9.76 23.76 -5.36
N HIS A 100 -8.99 24.62 -6.03
CA HIS A 100 -9.27 25.14 -7.39
C HIS A 100 -8.96 24.16 -8.54
N PHE A 101 -9.14 22.86 -8.32
CA PHE A 101 -9.03 21.84 -9.35
C PHE A 101 -10.05 20.73 -9.12
N ASN A 102 -10.43 20.04 -10.19
CA ASN A 102 -11.39 18.95 -10.14
C ASN A 102 -10.82 17.62 -10.64
N ARG A 103 -9.54 17.57 -11.01
CA ARG A 103 -8.89 16.40 -11.58
C ARG A 103 -7.51 16.17 -10.99
N VAL A 104 -7.16 14.91 -10.78
CA VAL A 104 -5.81 14.50 -10.35
C VAL A 104 -5.28 13.34 -11.21
N PRO A 105 -3.98 13.29 -11.48
CA PRO A 105 -3.33 12.08 -11.98
C PRO A 105 -3.42 10.94 -10.95
N VAL A 106 -3.78 9.73 -11.40
CA VAL A 106 -3.97 8.55 -10.55
C VAL A 106 -3.04 7.42 -10.96
N TYR A 107 -2.50 6.74 -9.97
CA TYR A 107 -1.65 5.56 -10.06
C TYR A 107 -2.42 4.36 -9.51
N HIS A 108 -2.33 3.22 -10.18
CA HIS A 108 -3.06 2.01 -9.75
C HIS A 108 -2.17 0.98 -9.04
N ARG A 109 -0.91 1.31 -8.79
CA ARG A 109 0.04 0.40 -8.17
C ARG A 109 1.13 1.13 -7.39
N ILE A 110 1.40 0.66 -6.18
CA ILE A 110 2.62 0.95 -5.42
C ILE A 110 3.48 -0.32 -5.48
N LYS A 111 4.80 -0.19 -5.69
CA LYS A 111 5.71 -1.34 -5.65
C LYS A 111 6.79 -1.10 -4.61
N PHE A 112 7.18 -2.18 -3.95
CA PHE A 112 8.37 -2.23 -3.11
C PHE A 112 9.37 -3.18 -3.74
N ILE A 113 10.61 -2.72 -3.82
CA ILE A 113 11.71 -3.50 -4.36
C ILE A 113 12.74 -3.78 -3.28
N THR A 114 13.48 -4.85 -3.48
CA THR A 114 14.65 -5.20 -2.69
C THR A 114 15.76 -5.54 -3.66
N GLU A 115 16.96 -5.09 -3.31
CA GLU A 115 18.19 -5.45 -4.00
C GLU A 115 18.69 -6.76 -3.41
N ASP A 116 18.75 -7.81 -4.23
CA ASP A 116 19.38 -9.07 -3.85
C ASP A 116 20.86 -9.03 -4.25
N PRO A 117 21.80 -8.84 -3.29
CA PRO A 117 23.22 -8.71 -3.58
C PRO A 117 23.87 -10.02 -4.07
N TYR A 118 23.13 -11.14 -4.06
CA TYR A 118 23.65 -12.47 -4.39
C TYR A 118 23.12 -13.01 -5.72
N THR A 119 22.37 -12.21 -6.50
CA THR A 119 21.93 -12.62 -7.83
C THR A 119 23.13 -12.77 -8.77
N ALA A 120 23.29 -13.97 -9.36
CA ALA A 120 24.32 -14.22 -10.37
C ALA A 120 24.06 -13.30 -11.58
N GLY A 121 24.90 -12.27 -11.73
CA GLY A 121 24.72 -11.16 -12.68
C GLY A 121 24.88 -9.76 -12.07
N GLY A 122 24.99 -9.65 -10.74
CA GLY A 122 25.07 -8.38 -9.99
C GLY A 122 23.76 -8.08 -9.26
N PRO A 123 23.73 -7.03 -8.42
CA PRO A 123 22.52 -6.65 -7.70
C PRO A 123 21.40 -6.25 -8.67
N GLU A 124 20.31 -7.02 -8.68
CA GLU A 124 19.12 -6.72 -9.48
C GLU A 124 17.96 -6.31 -8.56
N ASP A 125 17.27 -5.23 -8.92
CA ASP A 125 16.06 -4.77 -8.24
C ASP A 125 14.91 -5.77 -8.48
N SER A 126 14.60 -6.58 -7.47
CA SER A 126 13.45 -7.48 -7.50
C SER A 126 12.22 -6.83 -6.85
N VAL A 127 11.05 -6.93 -7.49
CA VAL A 127 9.79 -6.49 -6.87
C VAL A 127 9.34 -7.55 -5.87
N VAL A 128 9.41 -7.22 -4.58
CA VAL A 128 9.08 -8.15 -3.48
C VAL A 128 7.66 -7.95 -2.94
N ASP A 129 7.07 -6.79 -3.16
CA ASP A 129 5.71 -6.48 -2.70
C ASP A 129 5.05 -5.42 -3.59
N SER A 130 3.73 -5.42 -3.66
CA SER A 130 2.95 -4.41 -4.37
C SER A 130 1.54 -4.26 -3.85
N ILE A 131 1.05 -3.03 -3.82
CA ILE A 131 -0.30 -2.67 -3.44
C ILE A 131 -1.06 -2.25 -4.70
N HIS A 132 -2.22 -2.87 -4.94
CA HIS A 132 -3.11 -2.59 -6.06
C HIS A 132 -4.25 -1.67 -5.63
N VAL A 133 -4.55 -0.71 -6.49
CA VAL A 133 -5.56 0.32 -6.23
C VAL A 133 -6.32 0.53 -7.54
N GLN A 134 -7.27 -0.36 -7.85
CA GLN A 134 -7.95 -0.42 -9.14
C GLN A 134 -9.47 -0.42 -8.92
N PRO A 135 -10.21 0.52 -9.54
CA PRO A 135 -11.66 0.48 -9.50
C PRO A 135 -12.19 -0.70 -10.33
N ALA A 136 -13.48 -1.02 -10.15
CA ALA A 136 -14.17 -2.02 -10.95
C ALA A 136 -14.12 -1.64 -12.44
N LYS A 137 -14.09 -2.64 -13.32
CA LYS A 137 -14.03 -2.44 -14.78
C LYS A 137 -14.84 -3.50 -15.50
N ALA A 138 -15.47 -3.11 -16.61
CA ALA A 138 -16.05 -4.08 -17.53
C ALA A 138 -14.94 -4.95 -18.15
N ALA A 139 -15.07 -6.27 -18.05
CA ALA A 139 -14.21 -7.20 -18.79
C ALA A 139 -14.61 -7.22 -20.27
N ARG A 140 -13.66 -7.63 -21.13
CA ARG A 140 -13.93 -7.91 -22.54
C ARG A 140 -14.99 -9.00 -22.75
N SER A 141 -15.16 -9.89 -21.78
CA SER A 141 -16.18 -10.95 -21.79
C SER A 141 -17.59 -10.46 -21.40
N GLY A 142 -17.78 -9.16 -21.14
CA GLY A 142 -19.05 -8.58 -20.67
C GLY A 142 -19.30 -8.72 -19.17
N LYS A 143 -18.51 -9.53 -18.46
CA LYS A 143 -18.59 -9.65 -16.99
C LYS A 143 -17.88 -8.48 -16.30
N GLU A 144 -18.43 -7.96 -15.21
CA GLU A 144 -17.75 -6.95 -14.41
C GLU A 144 -16.60 -7.57 -13.59
N LEU A 145 -15.42 -6.96 -13.68
CA LEU A 145 -14.29 -7.26 -12.80
C LEU A 145 -14.43 -6.39 -11.55
N PRO A 146 -14.49 -6.99 -10.35
CA PRO A 146 -14.60 -6.23 -9.12
C PRO A 146 -13.36 -5.35 -8.93
N GLY A 147 -13.55 -4.21 -8.27
CA GLY A 147 -12.46 -3.35 -7.85
C GLY A 147 -11.51 -4.09 -6.89
N ARG A 148 -10.23 -3.74 -6.95
CA ARG A 148 -9.19 -4.26 -6.08
C ARG A 148 -8.50 -3.12 -5.36
N PHE A 149 -8.71 -3.06 -4.04
CA PHE A 149 -8.11 -2.06 -3.16
C PHE A 149 -7.40 -2.78 -2.02
N ASP A 150 -6.10 -2.96 -2.19
CA ASP A 150 -5.26 -3.69 -1.24
C ASP A 150 -5.08 -2.90 0.07
N THR A 151 -4.89 -3.62 1.16
CA THR A 151 -4.59 -3.07 2.49
C THR A 151 -3.10 -2.90 2.69
N ALA A 152 -2.74 -1.87 3.45
CA ALA A 152 -1.37 -1.47 3.68
C ALA A 152 -1.10 -1.14 5.15
N LEU A 153 0.14 -1.37 5.58
CA LEU A 153 0.65 -0.91 6.87
C LEU A 153 1.25 0.48 6.68
N VAL A 154 0.69 1.48 7.36
CA VAL A 154 1.09 2.88 7.23
C VAL A 154 1.75 3.35 8.53
N ASN A 155 2.90 4.00 8.40
CA ASN A 155 3.64 4.62 9.50
C ASN A 155 3.13 6.06 9.73
N ASP A 156 2.76 6.39 10.96
CA ASP A 156 2.31 7.73 11.35
C ASP A 156 3.46 8.72 11.63
N GLY A 157 4.71 8.27 11.52
CA GLY A 157 5.93 9.01 11.81
C GLY A 157 6.65 8.53 13.06
N SER A 158 6.00 7.72 13.90
CA SER A 158 6.57 7.17 15.13
C SER A 158 6.90 5.67 15.08
N GLY A 159 6.64 5.04 13.93
CA GLY A 159 6.82 3.60 13.75
C GLY A 159 8.29 3.16 13.81
N GLY A 160 8.58 2.18 14.68
CA GLY A 160 9.89 1.56 14.81
C GLY A 160 10.18 0.49 13.75
N LEU A 161 11.35 -0.14 13.84
CA LEU A 161 11.72 -1.28 12.99
C LEU A 161 10.89 -2.53 13.32
N THR A 162 10.57 -2.69 14.60
CA THR A 162 9.79 -3.79 15.17
C THR A 162 8.63 -3.24 16.00
N GLY A 163 7.60 -4.05 16.17
CA GLY A 163 6.39 -3.70 16.91
C GLY A 163 5.39 -2.89 16.10
N VAL A 164 4.19 -2.80 16.66
CA VAL A 164 3.02 -2.16 16.02
C VAL A 164 2.83 -0.69 16.39
N GLY A 165 3.61 -0.19 17.36
CA GLY A 165 3.58 1.22 17.76
C GLY A 165 3.92 2.12 16.58
N GLY A 166 3.14 3.19 16.39
CA GLY A 166 3.29 4.11 15.26
C GLY A 166 2.85 3.57 13.90
N TYR A 167 2.23 2.39 13.86
CA TYR A 167 1.66 1.82 12.65
C TYR A 167 0.15 1.71 12.72
N ARG A 168 -0.50 1.80 11.55
CA ARG A 168 -1.93 1.57 11.40
C ARG A 168 -2.23 0.90 10.08
N VAL A 169 -3.21 -0.01 10.08
CA VAL A 169 -3.69 -0.64 8.84
C VAL A 169 -4.71 0.27 8.16
N GLY A 170 -4.57 0.43 6.85
CA GLY A 170 -5.55 1.13 6.03
C GLY A 170 -5.73 0.47 4.67
N GLN A 171 -6.94 0.59 4.11
CA GLN A 171 -7.24 0.20 2.74
C GLN A 171 -6.94 1.36 1.81
N VAL A 172 -6.07 1.15 0.82
CA VAL A 172 -5.67 2.21 -0.09
C VAL A 172 -6.70 2.30 -1.22
N ARG A 173 -7.47 3.40 -1.26
CA ARG A 173 -8.52 3.59 -2.26
C ARG A 173 -8.05 4.39 -3.46
N VAL A 174 -7.15 5.36 -3.28
CA VAL A 174 -6.62 6.18 -4.39
C VAL A 174 -5.14 6.44 -4.16
N VAL A 175 -4.32 6.32 -5.20
CA VAL A 175 -2.94 6.84 -5.21
C VAL A 175 -2.86 7.89 -6.29
N PHE A 176 -2.41 9.09 -5.96
CA PHE A 176 -2.44 10.24 -6.85
C PHE A 176 -1.25 11.17 -6.63
N SER A 177 -1.07 12.11 -7.53
CA SER A 177 -0.14 13.22 -7.36
C SER A 177 -0.86 14.55 -7.60
N LEU A 178 -0.30 15.65 -7.13
CA LEU A 178 -0.76 16.99 -7.48
C LEU A 178 0.12 17.54 -8.61
N LYS A 179 -0.47 18.22 -9.58
CA LYS A 179 0.29 18.89 -10.64
C LYS A 179 0.92 20.17 -10.06
N PRO A 180 2.07 20.66 -10.57
CA PRO A 180 2.74 21.84 -10.03
C PRO A 180 1.85 23.09 -9.92
N HIS A 181 0.94 23.32 -10.87
CA HIS A 181 0.02 24.45 -10.79
C HIS A 181 -1.11 24.25 -9.77
N HIS A 182 -1.45 23.00 -9.40
CA HIS A 182 -2.40 22.74 -8.32
C HIS A 182 -1.78 22.99 -6.94
N THR A 183 -0.46 22.92 -6.80
CA THR A 183 0.22 23.12 -5.50
C THR A 183 0.46 24.59 -5.17
N GLN A 184 0.37 25.48 -6.16
CA GLN A 184 0.58 26.92 -5.98
C GLN A 184 -0.48 27.51 -5.04
N GLY A 185 -0.04 28.13 -3.96
CA GLY A 185 -0.92 28.73 -2.94
C GLY A 185 -1.57 27.74 -1.97
N LEU A 186 -1.39 26.43 -2.15
CA LEU A 186 -1.88 25.42 -1.18
C LEU A 186 -0.83 25.04 -0.16
N PHE A 187 0.45 25.04 -0.53
CA PHE A 187 1.56 24.63 0.35
C PHE A 187 2.45 25.81 0.70
N VAL A 188 3.07 25.76 1.89
CA VAL A 188 4.04 26.78 2.34
C VAL A 188 5.16 26.96 1.32
N HIS A 189 5.48 28.22 1.01
CA HIS A 189 6.55 28.57 0.07
C HIS A 189 7.90 27.97 0.51
N GLY A 190 8.62 27.37 -0.44
CA GLY A 190 9.94 26.77 -0.19
C GLY A 190 9.89 25.32 0.31
N VAL A 191 8.73 24.78 0.70
CA VAL A 191 8.58 23.38 1.10
C VAL A 191 7.92 22.60 -0.03
N SER A 192 8.62 21.59 -0.56
CA SER A 192 8.06 20.71 -1.60
C SER A 192 7.12 19.68 -0.98
N PRO A 193 5.85 19.61 -1.40
CA PRO A 193 4.93 18.58 -0.91
C PRO A 193 5.36 17.20 -1.42
N PRO A 194 4.91 16.11 -0.77
CA PRO A 194 5.17 14.76 -1.22
C PRO A 194 4.70 14.54 -2.67
N GLN A 195 5.55 13.92 -3.49
CA GLN A 195 5.27 13.70 -4.90
C GLN A 195 4.04 12.79 -5.12
N HIS A 196 3.91 11.75 -4.29
CA HIS A 196 2.83 10.78 -4.37
C HIS A 196 2.09 10.74 -3.03
N LEU A 197 0.77 10.82 -3.13
CA LEU A 197 -0.17 10.80 -2.02
C LEU A 197 -1.12 9.61 -2.17
N ALA A 198 -1.61 9.11 -1.05
CA ALA A 198 -2.59 8.03 -0.99
C ALA A 198 -3.78 8.43 -0.14
N TYR A 199 -5.00 8.26 -0.66
CA TYR A 199 -6.22 8.27 0.12
C TYR A 199 -6.43 6.88 0.73
N VAL A 200 -6.53 6.84 2.05
CA VAL A 200 -6.56 5.62 2.84
C VAL A 200 -7.79 5.63 3.75
N GLU A 201 -8.56 4.55 3.71
CA GLU A 201 -9.62 4.27 4.68
C GLU A 201 -9.07 3.43 5.83
N TRP A 202 -9.24 3.89 7.06
CA TRP A 202 -8.56 3.32 8.20
C TRP A 202 -9.28 2.14 8.83
N PHE A 203 -8.50 1.18 9.31
CA PHE A 203 -8.93 0.26 10.35
C PHE A 203 -8.58 0.81 11.73
N SER A 204 -9.07 0.21 12.80
CA SER A 204 -8.75 0.60 14.18
C SER A 204 -7.24 0.55 14.43
N SER A 205 -6.76 1.36 15.36
CA SER A 205 -5.39 1.25 15.87
C SER A 205 -5.16 -0.13 16.47
N PHE A 206 -3.90 -0.58 16.48
CA PHE A 206 -3.52 -1.81 17.17
C PHE A 206 -3.75 -1.68 18.66
N THR A 207 -4.26 -2.74 19.29
CA THR A 207 -4.26 -2.87 20.75
C THR A 207 -2.83 -3.05 21.24
N PRO A 208 -2.53 -2.72 22.52
CA PRO A 208 -1.18 -2.94 23.07
C PRO A 208 -0.74 -4.41 23.02
N GLN A 209 -1.68 -5.35 23.18
CA GLN A 209 -1.40 -6.78 23.12
C GLN A 209 -2.19 -7.46 21.99
N PRO A 210 -1.59 -8.46 21.30
CA PRO A 210 -2.27 -9.27 20.32
C PRO A 210 -3.16 -10.32 20.98
N GLU A 211 -3.92 -11.08 20.19
CA GLU A 211 -4.74 -12.18 20.73
C GLU A 211 -3.85 -13.32 21.28
N PRO A 212 -4.15 -13.90 22.46
CA PRO A 212 -3.23 -14.81 23.14
C PRO A 212 -2.86 -16.08 22.39
N ASN A 213 -3.80 -16.68 21.64
CA ASN A 213 -3.61 -18.02 21.09
C ASN A 213 -2.77 -18.05 19.81
N HIS A 214 -2.83 -16.99 19.01
CA HIS A 214 -2.20 -16.94 17.69
C HIS A 214 -1.38 -15.67 17.46
N LEU A 215 -1.34 -14.76 18.45
CA LEU A 215 -0.52 -13.56 18.48
C LEU A 215 -0.72 -12.63 17.27
N MET A 216 -1.91 -12.68 16.66
CA MET A 216 -2.29 -11.73 15.61
C MET A 216 -3.14 -10.62 16.22
N TYR A 217 -2.96 -9.41 15.72
CA TYR A 217 -3.76 -8.28 16.14
C TYR A 217 -5.13 -8.28 15.48
N LYS A 218 -6.13 -7.89 16.26
CA LYS A 218 -7.51 -7.71 15.80
C LYS A 218 -7.72 -6.27 15.36
N VAL A 219 -8.27 -6.07 14.17
CA VAL A 219 -8.62 -4.74 13.66
C VAL A 219 -10.05 -4.71 13.12
N LYS A 220 -10.71 -3.55 13.23
CA LYS A 220 -12.07 -3.30 12.72
C LYS A 220 -12.07 -2.08 11.82
N ARG A 221 -13.04 -1.94 10.91
CA ARG A 221 -13.18 -0.70 10.13
C ARG A 221 -13.37 0.49 11.08
N SER A 222 -12.62 1.57 10.86
CA SER A 222 -12.77 2.80 11.65
C SER A 222 -13.91 3.62 11.05
N LEU A 223 -14.94 3.89 11.85
CA LEU A 223 -16.09 4.69 11.46
C LEU A 223 -16.14 5.98 12.30
N LYS A 224 -16.59 7.08 11.70
CA LYS A 224 -16.92 8.34 12.36
C LYS A 224 -18.27 8.79 11.81
N ASP A 225 -19.26 8.96 12.69
CA ASP A 225 -20.63 9.37 12.32
C ASP A 225 -21.28 8.49 11.24
N GLY A 226 -20.96 7.19 11.23
CA GLY A 226 -21.43 6.21 10.23
C GLY A 226 -20.57 6.14 8.97
N ASP A 227 -19.73 7.15 8.71
CA ASP A 227 -18.83 7.19 7.57
C ASP A 227 -17.46 6.57 7.86
N ARG A 228 -16.80 6.11 6.80
CA ARG A 228 -15.46 5.54 6.92
C ARG A 228 -14.46 6.63 7.22
N MET A 229 -13.72 6.44 8.31
CA MET A 229 -12.64 7.36 8.64
C MET A 229 -11.54 7.21 7.61
N ALA A 230 -11.26 8.29 6.88
CA ALA A 230 -10.23 8.33 5.86
C ALA A 230 -9.29 9.52 6.05
N SER A 231 -8.06 9.38 5.54
CA SER A 231 -7.14 10.51 5.42
C SER A 231 -6.27 10.36 4.18
N ILE A 232 -5.56 11.43 3.85
CA ILE A 232 -4.52 11.41 2.82
C ILE A 232 -3.16 11.37 3.51
N VAL A 233 -2.30 10.46 3.06
CA VAL A 233 -0.95 10.25 3.57
C VAL A 233 0.07 10.30 2.43
N PRO A 234 1.33 10.68 2.69
CA PRO A 234 2.41 10.46 1.74
C PRO A 234 2.55 8.96 1.44
N VAL A 235 2.73 8.58 0.18
CA VAL A 235 3.00 7.17 -0.17
C VAL A 235 4.28 6.67 0.49
N ALA A 236 5.23 7.56 0.77
CA ALA A 236 6.46 7.26 1.53
C ALA A 236 6.18 6.71 2.95
N ASN A 237 5.03 7.05 3.54
CA ASN A 237 4.63 6.53 4.85
C ASN A 237 4.07 5.11 4.77
N ILE A 238 3.74 4.61 3.58
CA ILE A 238 3.25 3.24 3.40
C ILE A 238 4.44 2.30 3.40
N ARG A 239 4.53 1.43 4.41
CA ARG A 239 5.69 0.55 4.60
C ARG A 239 5.62 -0.69 3.72
N ARG A 240 4.41 -1.23 3.53
CA ARG A 240 4.17 -2.51 2.83
C ARG A 240 2.67 -2.80 2.65
N SER A 241 2.35 -3.79 1.83
CA SER A 241 1.04 -4.44 1.88
C SER A 241 0.90 -5.28 3.16
N VAL A 242 -0.35 -5.45 3.59
CA VAL A 242 -0.71 -6.33 4.71
C VAL A 242 -1.95 -7.13 4.36
N HIS A 243 -1.97 -8.42 4.71
CA HIS A 243 -3.13 -9.26 4.50
C HIS A 243 -4.03 -9.23 5.75
N LEU A 244 -5.33 -9.06 5.52
CA LEU A 244 -6.34 -9.17 6.55
C LEU A 244 -7.08 -10.50 6.40
N LEU A 245 -7.10 -11.27 7.48
CA LEU A 245 -7.85 -12.52 7.58
C LEU A 245 -9.21 -12.22 8.20
N PRO A 246 -10.33 -12.52 7.52
CA PRO A 246 -11.65 -12.33 8.10
C PRO A 246 -11.79 -13.14 9.39
N LYS A 247 -12.31 -12.51 10.46
CA LYS A 247 -12.68 -13.25 11.66
C LYS A 247 -14.02 -13.93 11.42
N PHE A 248 -13.98 -15.22 11.10
CA PHE A 248 -15.19 -16.02 10.97
C PHE A 248 -15.82 -16.32 12.33
N GLY A 249 -17.15 -16.41 12.36
CA GLY A 249 -17.87 -17.04 13.46
C GLY A 249 -17.86 -18.56 13.33
N PRO A 250 -18.79 -19.27 14.00
CA PRO A 250 -18.94 -20.72 13.87
C PRO A 250 -19.17 -21.17 12.42
N VAL A 251 -19.79 -20.32 11.61
CA VAL A 251 -20.07 -20.56 10.18
C VAL A 251 -19.54 -19.38 9.38
N ALA A 252 -18.77 -19.67 8.32
CA ALA A 252 -18.32 -18.66 7.38
C ALA A 252 -19.49 -18.20 6.49
N PRO A 253 -19.77 -16.89 6.37
CA PRO A 253 -20.84 -16.41 5.50
C PRO A 253 -20.59 -16.75 4.03
N LEU A 254 -21.53 -17.46 3.40
CA LEU A 254 -21.39 -17.95 2.01
C LEU A 254 -21.31 -16.84 0.96
N HIS A 255 -21.86 -15.66 1.26
CA HIS A 255 -21.85 -14.51 0.36
C HIS A 255 -20.53 -13.72 0.42
N TRP A 256 -19.62 -14.02 1.35
CA TRP A 256 -18.31 -13.40 1.38
C TRP A 256 -17.44 -13.91 0.24
N THR A 257 -16.88 -12.97 -0.49
CA THR A 257 -15.98 -13.18 -1.62
C THR A 257 -14.75 -12.29 -1.43
N SER A 258 -13.70 -12.54 -2.21
CA SER A 258 -12.53 -11.65 -2.21
C SER A 258 -12.86 -10.21 -2.63
N ALA A 259 -14.01 -9.97 -3.26
CA ALA A 259 -14.43 -8.65 -3.74
C ALA A 259 -15.15 -7.81 -2.68
N ASN A 260 -15.92 -8.42 -1.78
CA ASN A 260 -16.76 -7.72 -0.80
C ASN A 260 -16.31 -7.94 0.65
N VAL A 261 -15.48 -8.94 0.95
CA VAL A 261 -15.17 -9.30 2.35
C VAL A 261 -14.52 -8.16 3.14
N LEU A 262 -13.70 -7.31 2.50
CA LEU A 262 -13.14 -6.12 3.16
C LEU A 262 -14.22 -5.10 3.56
N GLU A 263 -15.35 -5.09 2.86
CA GLU A 263 -16.46 -4.17 3.05
C GLU A 263 -17.51 -4.69 4.04
N GLU A 264 -17.71 -6.01 4.06
CA GLU A 264 -18.79 -6.64 4.84
C GLU A 264 -18.31 -7.26 6.16
N CYS A 265 -17.06 -7.71 6.24
CA CYS A 265 -16.56 -8.35 7.45
C CYS A 265 -16.29 -7.28 8.53
N PRO A 266 -16.87 -7.43 9.74
CA PRO A 266 -16.75 -6.41 10.78
C PRO A 266 -15.39 -6.42 11.49
N THR A 267 -14.63 -7.50 11.39
CA THR A 267 -13.42 -7.71 12.18
C THR A 267 -12.44 -8.62 11.46
N PHE A 268 -11.17 -8.25 11.47
CA PHE A 268 -10.10 -8.99 10.83
C PHE A 268 -8.96 -9.27 11.80
N PHE A 269 -8.20 -10.31 11.51
CA PHE A 269 -6.87 -10.51 12.06
C PHE A 269 -5.82 -10.03 11.07
N VAL A 270 -4.81 -9.33 11.57
CA VAL A 270 -3.68 -8.88 10.77
C VAL A 270 -2.69 -10.04 10.63
N ASN A 271 -2.50 -10.51 9.40
CA ASN A 271 -1.62 -11.66 9.14
C ASN A 271 -0.15 -11.25 9.28
N CYS A 272 0.50 -11.67 10.36
CA CYS A 272 1.93 -11.49 10.59
C CYS A 272 2.81 -12.60 10.02
N PHE A 273 2.24 -13.54 9.25
CA PHE A 273 2.95 -14.72 8.71
C PHE A 273 3.02 -14.75 7.17
N SER A 274 2.66 -13.66 6.48
CA SER A 274 2.68 -13.66 5.01
C SER A 274 4.09 -13.68 4.41
N ASP A 275 5.06 -13.08 5.11
CA ASP A 275 6.48 -13.15 4.78
C ASP A 275 7.35 -12.82 6.00
N ARG A 276 8.65 -13.04 5.88
CA ARG A 276 9.63 -12.78 6.93
C ARG A 276 9.64 -11.34 7.41
N HIS A 277 9.45 -10.37 6.52
CA HIS A 277 9.51 -8.96 6.89
C HIS A 277 8.30 -8.58 7.75
N ILE A 278 7.09 -9.09 7.49
CA ILE A 278 5.93 -8.74 8.32
C ILE A 278 6.01 -9.41 9.68
N TYR A 279 6.56 -10.62 9.71
CA TYR A 279 6.81 -11.35 10.94
C TYR A 279 7.72 -10.54 11.85
N THR A 280 8.88 -10.07 11.35
CA THR A 280 9.78 -9.21 12.14
C THR A 280 9.16 -7.87 12.55
N THR A 281 8.23 -7.33 11.75
CA THR A 281 7.57 -6.05 12.09
C THR A 281 6.46 -6.22 13.12
N LEU A 282 5.63 -7.27 13.03
CA LEU A 282 4.37 -7.38 13.79
C LEU A 282 4.34 -8.48 14.85
N TYR A 283 5.27 -9.44 14.84
CA TYR A 283 5.34 -10.58 15.78
C TYR A 283 6.55 -10.43 16.70
#